data_AF-A0A960XK06-F1
#
_entry.id   AF-A0A960XK06-F1
#
_cell.length_a   1.000
_cell.length_b   1.000
_cell.length_c   1.000
_cell.angle_alpha   90.00
_cell.angle_beta   90.00
_cell.angle_gamma   90.00
#
_symmetry.space_group_name_H-M   'P 1'
#
loop_
_entity.id
_entity.type
_entity.pdbx_description
1 polymer ?
#
loop_
_entity_poly.entity_id
_entity_poly.type
_entity_poly.pdbx_seq_one_letter_code
_entity_poly.pdbx_strand_id
1 'polypeptide(L)'
;MTPTSLLPPGNNTPRRPTAFTLVELLVVIAIIGILAGLLMPGLSKAKSKALATACLNNLHQIGLAVELYVQDNEQRLPVCAQMPTLNPELTPVTTAPKPFLQTSNIFKCPADRTTFSREGTSYEWNIFLNGASYDRPEEDLSPVTRAVVETIFGGRLNTPLIGDASGFHGPGGGYSGKNALYFDGRVERAKNP
;
A
#
# COMPACT_ATOMS: atom_id res chain seq x y z
N MET A 1 91.11 -0.38 -5.62
CA MET A 1 90.78 -1.70 -5.05
C MET A 1 89.57 -1.55 -4.15
N THR A 2 88.36 -1.79 -4.68
CA THR A 2 87.13 -1.98 -3.90
C THR A 2 86.31 -3.02 -4.66
N PRO A 3 86.10 -4.23 -4.13
CA PRO A 3 85.33 -5.25 -4.83
C PRO A 3 83.84 -4.89 -4.78
N THR A 4 83.22 -4.81 -5.94
CA THR A 4 81.76 -4.69 -6.11
C THR A 4 81.10 -5.96 -5.57
N SER A 5 80.38 -5.84 -4.45
CA SER A 5 79.55 -6.91 -3.89
C SER A 5 78.35 -7.16 -4.81
N LEU A 6 78.30 -8.32 -5.43
CA LEU A 6 77.12 -8.83 -6.13
C LEU A 6 76.16 -9.41 -5.09
N LEU A 7 75.01 -8.75 -4.87
CA LEU A 7 73.91 -9.35 -4.09
C LEU A 7 73.29 -10.51 -4.87
N PRO A 8 72.95 -11.64 -4.22
CA PRO A 8 72.26 -12.74 -4.88
C PRO A 8 70.82 -12.34 -5.27
N PRO A 9 70.28 -12.90 -6.36
CA PRO A 9 68.91 -12.63 -6.79
C PRO A 9 67.91 -13.12 -5.73
N GLY A 10 66.94 -12.27 -5.39
CA GLY A 10 65.87 -12.59 -4.47
C GLY A 10 65.02 -13.76 -4.99
N ASN A 11 64.94 -14.82 -4.19
CA ASN A 11 64.18 -16.02 -4.51
C ASN A 11 62.67 -15.71 -4.45
N ASN A 12 62.08 -15.30 -5.58
CA ASN A 12 60.62 -15.17 -5.73
C ASN A 12 60.02 -16.55 -5.98
N THR A 13 59.95 -17.39 -4.94
CA THR A 13 59.19 -18.63 -5.03
C THR A 13 57.70 -18.28 -5.11
N PRO A 14 56.97 -18.71 -6.16
CA PRO A 14 55.55 -18.45 -6.26
C PRO A 14 54.85 -19.11 -5.08
N ARG A 15 54.29 -18.28 -4.19
CA ARG A 15 53.54 -18.74 -3.01
C ARG A 15 52.31 -19.48 -3.53
N ARG A 16 52.24 -20.79 -3.27
CA ARG A 16 51.08 -21.59 -3.66
C ARG A 16 49.83 -20.98 -3.01
N PRO A 17 48.75 -20.73 -3.77
CA PRO A 17 47.51 -20.23 -3.19
C PRO A 17 47.02 -21.26 -2.16
N THR A 18 46.68 -20.76 -0.97
CA THR A 18 46.06 -21.56 0.08
C THR A 18 44.69 -22.01 -0.40
N ALA A 19 44.50 -23.32 -0.56
CA ALA A 19 43.20 -23.88 -0.92
C ALA A 19 42.27 -23.87 0.29
N PHE A 20 41.04 -23.40 0.09
CA PHE A 20 39.99 -23.41 1.11
C PHE A 20 39.64 -24.85 1.49
N THR A 21 39.49 -25.13 2.78
CA THR A 21 39.03 -26.43 3.25
C THR A 21 37.51 -26.53 3.18
N LEU A 22 36.99 -27.75 3.00
CA LEU A 22 35.54 -28.01 3.01
C LEU A 22 34.90 -27.58 4.34
N VAL A 23 35.63 -27.75 5.45
CA VAL A 23 35.18 -27.36 6.79
C VAL A 23 35.01 -25.85 6.92
N GLU A 24 35.97 -25.06 6.42
CA GLU A 24 35.86 -23.59 6.42
C GLU A 24 34.64 -23.12 5.64
N LEU A 25 34.38 -23.69 4.47
CA LEU A 25 33.20 -23.36 3.68
C LEU A 25 31.90 -23.75 4.42
N LEU A 26 31.88 -24.92 5.06
CA LEU A 26 30.72 -25.43 5.79
C LEU A 26 30.35 -24.55 6.99
N VAL A 27 31.35 -24.09 7.74
CA VAL A 27 31.13 -23.17 8.87
C VAL A 27 30.57 -21.84 8.39
N VAL A 28 31.07 -21.30 7.27
CA VAL A 28 30.59 -20.02 6.72
C VAL A 28 29.12 -20.11 6.31
N ILE A 29 28.72 -21.15 5.56
CA ILE A 29 27.32 -21.32 5.18
C ILE A 29 26.41 -21.57 6.40
N ALA A 30 26.91 -22.25 7.44
CA ALA A 30 26.18 -22.46 8.68
C ALA A 30 25.91 -21.13 9.41
N ILE A 31 26.92 -20.27 9.51
CA ILE A 31 26.78 -18.94 10.13
C ILE A 31 25.81 -18.05 9.31
N ILE A 32 25.96 -18.02 7.98
CA ILE A 32 25.04 -17.28 7.10
C ILE A 32 23.61 -17.79 7.25
N GLY A 33 23.41 -19.11 7.34
CA GLY A 33 22.10 -19.72 7.56
C GLY A 33 21.44 -19.29 8.87
N ILE A 34 22.20 -19.26 9.98
CA ILE A 34 21.70 -18.79 11.28
C ILE A 34 21.30 -17.32 11.21
N LEU A 35 22.18 -16.46 10.67
CA LEU A 35 21.91 -15.02 10.55
C LEU A 35 20.70 -14.75 9.64
N ALA A 36 20.62 -15.42 8.49
CA ALA A 36 19.49 -15.30 7.57
C ALA A 36 18.17 -15.77 8.22
N GLY A 37 18.21 -16.88 8.98
CA GLY A 37 17.06 -17.39 9.72
C GLY A 37 16.49 -16.40 10.74
N LEU A 38 17.36 -15.63 11.41
CA LEU A 38 16.95 -14.58 12.35
C LEU A 38 16.44 -13.31 11.64
N LEU A 39 16.94 -13.00 10.45
CA LEU A 39 16.58 -11.81 9.68
C LEU A 39 15.24 -11.95 8.92
N MET A 40 14.93 -13.15 8.43
CA MET A 40 13.73 -13.41 7.62
C MET A 40 12.39 -12.97 8.26
N PRO A 41 12.08 -13.28 9.53
CA PRO A 41 10.82 -12.84 10.16
C PRO A 41 10.75 -11.30 10.29
N GLY A 42 11.89 -10.65 10.56
CA GLY A 42 11.97 -9.19 10.62
C GLY A 42 11.71 -8.54 9.27
N LEU A 43 12.36 -9.06 8.22
CA LEU A 43 12.20 -8.56 6.85
C LEU A 43 10.78 -8.75 6.31
N SER A 44 10.14 -9.87 6.61
CA SER A 44 8.74 -10.12 6.21
C SER A 44 7.79 -9.08 6.82
N LYS A 45 7.93 -8.78 8.12
CA LYS A 45 7.15 -7.73 8.80
C LYS A 45 7.45 -6.33 8.27
N ALA A 46 8.71 -6.03 7.95
CA ALA A 46 9.10 -4.75 7.36
C ALA A 46 8.46 -4.58 5.97
N LYS A 47 8.50 -5.62 5.14
CA LYS A 47 7.90 -5.62 3.80
C LYS A 47 6.38 -5.40 3.87
N SER A 48 5.67 -6.09 4.75
CA SER A 48 4.21 -5.92 4.86
C SER A 48 3.81 -4.50 5.27
N LYS A 49 4.56 -3.89 6.21
CA LYS A 49 4.37 -2.48 6.60
C LYS A 49 4.68 -1.51 5.46
N ALA A 50 5.74 -1.75 4.69
CA ALA A 50 6.08 -0.93 3.54
C ALA A 50 4.97 -0.95 2.47
N LEU A 51 4.42 -2.14 2.19
CA LEU A 51 3.29 -2.28 1.26
C LEU A 51 2.04 -1.54 1.77
N ALA A 52 1.74 -1.63 3.08
CA ALA A 52 0.62 -0.89 3.69
C ALA A 52 0.81 0.63 3.59
N THR A 53 2.03 1.11 3.81
CA THR A 53 2.37 2.53 3.70
C THR A 53 2.21 3.03 2.26
N ALA A 54 2.64 2.24 1.28
CA ALA A 54 2.43 2.57 -0.13
C ALA A 54 0.94 2.60 -0.51
N CYS A 55 0.13 1.69 0.05
CA CYS A 55 -1.31 1.70 -0.11
C CYS A 55 -1.96 2.97 0.48
N LEU A 56 -1.57 3.38 1.70
CA LEU A 56 -2.04 4.63 2.29
C LEU A 56 -1.67 5.86 1.44
N ASN A 57 -0.47 5.88 0.88
CA ASN A 57 -0.04 6.96 -0.02
C ASN A 57 -0.86 7.01 -1.32
N ASN A 58 -1.27 5.87 -1.84
CA ASN A 58 -2.20 5.81 -2.98
C ASN A 58 -3.57 6.38 -2.61
N LEU A 59 -4.13 5.97 -1.47
CA LEU A 59 -5.40 6.52 -0.96
C LEU A 59 -5.34 8.04 -0.77
N HIS A 60 -4.23 8.56 -0.27
CA HIS A 60 -4.05 9.99 -0.08
C HIS A 60 -4.06 10.74 -1.42
N GLN A 61 -3.36 10.23 -2.43
CA GLN A 61 -3.40 10.80 -3.78
C GLN A 61 -4.79 10.72 -4.42
N ILE A 62 -5.52 9.61 -4.20
CA ILE A 62 -6.91 9.50 -4.63
C ILE A 62 -7.77 10.55 -3.92
N GLY A 63 -7.57 10.77 -2.62
CA GLY A 63 -8.31 11.78 -1.85
C GLY A 63 -8.12 13.20 -2.35
N LEU A 64 -6.87 13.59 -2.65
CA LEU A 64 -6.58 14.88 -3.28
C LEU A 64 -7.29 15.02 -4.64
N ALA A 65 -7.31 13.96 -5.45
CA ALA A 65 -8.01 13.98 -6.74
C ALA A 65 -9.53 14.03 -6.60
N VAL A 66 -10.10 13.39 -5.56
CA VAL A 66 -11.52 13.50 -5.22
C VAL A 66 -11.85 14.93 -4.76
N GLU A 67 -11.00 15.55 -3.95
CA GLU A 67 -11.20 16.93 -3.52
C GLU A 67 -11.18 17.91 -4.72
N LEU A 68 -10.25 17.73 -5.65
CA LEU A 68 -10.21 18.51 -6.90
C LEU A 68 -11.47 18.28 -7.75
N TYR A 69 -11.93 17.01 -7.86
CA TYR A 69 -13.19 16.71 -8.53
C TYR A 69 -14.36 17.45 -7.87
N VAL A 70 -14.47 17.39 -6.55
CA VAL A 70 -15.53 18.04 -5.76
C VAL A 70 -15.55 19.55 -6.00
N GLN A 71 -14.38 20.19 -6.04
CA GLN A 71 -14.24 21.63 -6.33
C GLN A 71 -14.79 21.99 -7.71
N ASP A 72 -14.58 21.14 -8.72
CA ASP A 72 -15.09 21.33 -10.08
C ASP A 72 -16.55 20.90 -10.27
N ASN A 73 -17.15 20.23 -9.28
CA ASN A 73 -18.49 19.62 -9.38
C ASN A 73 -19.42 20.06 -8.23
N GLU A 74 -19.53 21.37 -8.01
CA GLU A 74 -20.52 21.96 -7.09
C GLU A 74 -20.47 21.40 -5.65
N GLN A 75 -19.28 21.06 -5.15
CA GLN A 75 -19.11 20.43 -3.84
C GLN A 75 -19.84 19.08 -3.70
N ARG A 76 -20.01 18.32 -4.79
CA ARG A 76 -20.68 17.02 -4.80
C ARG A 76 -19.68 15.87 -4.93
N LEU A 77 -19.92 14.82 -4.16
CA LEU A 77 -19.21 13.55 -4.31
C LEU A 77 -19.60 12.86 -5.62
N PRO A 78 -18.66 12.13 -6.26
CA PRO A 78 -18.96 11.41 -7.49
C PRO A 78 -19.95 10.27 -7.23
N VAL A 79 -20.72 9.93 -8.28
CA VAL A 79 -21.60 8.76 -8.27
C VAL A 79 -20.84 7.58 -8.87
N CYS A 80 -20.35 6.70 -8.01
CA CYS A 80 -19.51 5.57 -8.39
C CYS A 80 -20.06 4.23 -7.88
N ALA A 81 -19.69 3.17 -8.57
CA ALA A 81 -19.86 1.80 -8.12
C ALA A 81 -19.04 1.56 -6.85
N GLN A 82 -19.59 0.84 -5.86
CA GLN A 82 -18.77 0.37 -4.74
C GLN A 82 -17.61 -0.47 -5.27
N MET A 83 -17.95 -1.43 -6.13
CA MET A 83 -17.04 -2.20 -6.96
C MET A 83 -17.69 -2.39 -8.33
N PRO A 84 -16.94 -2.40 -9.45
CA PRO A 84 -17.53 -2.53 -10.77
C PRO A 84 -18.37 -3.80 -10.98
N THR A 85 -17.98 -4.92 -10.36
CA THR A 85 -18.80 -6.16 -10.44
C THR A 85 -20.06 -6.13 -9.58
N LEU A 86 -20.10 -5.30 -8.53
CA LEU A 86 -21.25 -5.19 -7.63
C LEU A 86 -22.32 -4.23 -8.15
N ASN A 87 -21.89 -3.17 -8.85
CA ASN A 87 -22.76 -2.13 -9.40
C ASN A 87 -22.37 -1.82 -10.86
N PRO A 88 -22.60 -2.75 -11.80
CA PRO A 88 -22.16 -2.61 -13.19
C PRO A 88 -22.82 -1.43 -13.94
N GLU A 89 -23.95 -0.95 -13.45
CA GLU A 89 -24.65 0.23 -13.96
C GLU A 89 -23.99 1.57 -13.59
N LEU A 90 -23.08 1.56 -12.61
CA LEU A 90 -22.39 2.76 -12.14
C LEU A 90 -20.95 2.82 -12.66
N THR A 91 -20.40 4.03 -12.73
CA THR A 91 -19.02 4.20 -13.17
C THR A 91 -18.03 3.72 -12.10
N PRO A 92 -16.88 3.13 -12.48
CA PRO A 92 -15.84 2.78 -11.51
C PRO A 92 -15.33 4.02 -10.76
N VAL A 93 -14.92 3.83 -9.50
CA VAL A 93 -14.27 4.85 -8.66
C VAL A 93 -13.05 5.49 -9.31
N THR A 94 -12.45 4.81 -10.28
CA THR A 94 -11.29 5.29 -11.02
C THR A 94 -11.62 6.42 -11.99
N THR A 95 -12.90 6.60 -12.34
CA THR A 95 -13.34 7.46 -13.46
C THR A 95 -13.34 8.94 -13.09
N ALA A 96 -14.04 9.32 -12.02
CA ALA A 96 -14.18 10.72 -11.60
C ALA A 96 -12.84 11.38 -11.23
N PRO A 97 -11.93 10.73 -10.48
CA PRO A 97 -10.65 11.34 -10.14
C PRO A 97 -9.62 11.32 -11.29
N LYS A 98 -9.85 10.52 -12.35
CA LYS A 98 -8.86 10.29 -13.43
C LYS A 98 -8.27 11.58 -14.05
N PRO A 99 -9.05 12.63 -14.35
CA PRO A 99 -8.51 13.85 -14.94
C PRO A 99 -7.49 14.57 -14.05
N PHE A 100 -7.57 14.37 -12.74
CA PHE A 100 -6.73 15.01 -11.74
C PHE A 100 -5.50 14.18 -11.35
N LEU A 101 -5.29 13.05 -12.03
CA LEU A 101 -4.26 12.07 -11.70
C LEU A 101 -3.26 11.91 -12.83
N GLN A 102 -1.98 11.80 -12.48
CA GLN A 102 -0.91 11.54 -13.45
C GLN A 102 -0.88 10.07 -13.93
N THR A 103 -1.46 9.15 -13.15
CA THR A 103 -1.47 7.73 -13.49
C THR A 103 -2.65 7.00 -12.85
N SER A 104 -3.23 6.05 -13.57
CA SER A 104 -4.25 5.14 -13.05
C SER A 104 -3.68 3.99 -12.19
N ASN A 105 -2.35 3.83 -12.16
CA ASN A 105 -1.71 2.80 -11.33
C ASN A 105 -1.93 3.03 -9.82
N ILE A 106 -2.31 4.24 -9.41
CA ILE A 106 -2.61 4.52 -8.00
C ILE A 106 -3.79 3.70 -7.49
N PHE A 107 -4.71 3.29 -8.37
CA PHE A 107 -5.87 2.46 -8.03
C PHE A 107 -5.50 0.99 -7.78
N LYS A 108 -4.22 0.63 -7.88
CA LYS A 108 -3.70 -0.69 -7.54
C LYS A 108 -2.96 -0.65 -6.21
N CYS A 109 -3.43 -1.43 -5.24
CA CYS A 109 -2.69 -1.68 -4.01
C CYS A 109 -1.48 -2.59 -4.30
N PRO A 110 -0.26 -2.27 -3.84
CA PRO A 110 0.93 -3.10 -4.07
C PRO A 110 0.86 -4.50 -3.43
N ALA A 111 0.02 -4.69 -2.41
CA ALA A 111 -0.24 -5.99 -1.80
C ALA A 111 -1.34 -6.79 -2.51
N ASP A 112 -2.11 -6.16 -3.41
CA ASP A 112 -3.16 -6.84 -4.15
C ASP A 112 -2.57 -7.82 -5.18
N ARG A 113 -3.20 -8.99 -5.28
CA ARG A 113 -2.85 -10.09 -6.18
C ARG A 113 -4.01 -10.54 -7.07
N THR A 114 -5.24 -10.15 -6.77
CA THR A 114 -6.44 -10.75 -7.37
C THR A 114 -7.55 -9.75 -7.66
N THR A 115 -7.77 -8.78 -6.77
CA THR A 115 -8.92 -7.88 -6.84
C THR A 115 -8.77 -6.93 -8.02
N PHE A 116 -7.62 -6.30 -8.16
CA PHE A 116 -7.33 -5.37 -9.26
C PHE A 116 -7.51 -6.00 -10.65
N SER A 117 -7.09 -7.25 -10.85
CA SER A 117 -7.27 -7.93 -12.14
C SER A 117 -8.72 -8.21 -12.50
N ARG A 118 -9.60 -8.34 -11.50
CA ARG A 118 -11.02 -8.60 -11.70
C ARG A 118 -11.83 -7.31 -11.81
N GLU A 119 -11.47 -6.31 -11.01
CA GLU A 119 -12.29 -5.13 -10.78
C GLU A 119 -11.72 -3.86 -11.43
N GLY A 120 -10.44 -3.86 -11.83
CA GLY A 120 -9.74 -2.65 -12.29
C GLY A 120 -9.42 -1.64 -11.18
N THR A 121 -9.70 -1.99 -9.92
CA THR A 121 -9.37 -1.21 -8.71
C THR A 121 -9.11 -2.16 -7.55
N SER A 122 -8.19 -1.79 -6.66
CA SER A 122 -7.98 -2.44 -5.36
C SER A 122 -8.76 -1.77 -4.24
N TYR A 123 -9.47 -0.68 -4.53
CA TYR A 123 -10.20 0.11 -3.55
C TYR A 123 -11.70 0.11 -3.86
N GLU A 124 -12.50 0.07 -2.80
CA GLU A 124 -13.95 0.16 -2.85
C GLU A 124 -14.42 1.57 -2.50
N TRP A 125 -15.46 2.03 -3.18
CA TRP A 125 -16.12 3.30 -2.93
C TRP A 125 -17.27 3.14 -1.93
N ASN A 126 -17.44 4.10 -1.03
CA ASN A 126 -18.62 4.13 -0.16
C ASN A 126 -19.84 4.64 -0.92
N ILE A 127 -20.58 3.71 -1.53
CA ILE A 127 -21.76 3.98 -2.35
C ILE A 127 -22.87 4.74 -1.60
N PHE A 128 -22.92 4.68 -0.27
CA PHE A 128 -23.91 5.42 0.53
C PHE A 128 -23.75 6.94 0.42
N LEU A 129 -22.60 7.41 -0.05
CA LEU A 129 -22.27 8.83 -0.18
C LEU A 129 -22.39 9.35 -1.62
N ASN A 130 -22.86 8.51 -2.56
CA ASN A 130 -23.01 8.90 -3.96
C ASN A 130 -23.82 10.17 -4.13
N GLY A 131 -23.22 11.19 -4.76
CA GLY A 131 -23.89 12.45 -5.09
C GLY A 131 -24.20 13.35 -3.89
N ALA A 132 -23.84 12.97 -2.67
CA ALA A 132 -24.01 13.80 -1.49
C ALA A 132 -23.03 14.97 -1.50
N SER A 133 -23.38 16.06 -0.80
CA SER A 133 -22.48 17.18 -0.54
C SER A 133 -21.20 16.69 0.15
N TYR A 134 -20.06 17.18 -0.34
CA TYR A 134 -18.78 16.91 0.29
C TYR A 134 -18.63 17.58 1.63
N ASP A 135 -19.32 18.70 1.92
CA ASP A 135 -19.20 19.43 3.19
C ASP A 135 -20.27 19.03 4.21
N ARG A 136 -21.48 18.73 3.73
CA ARG A 136 -22.65 18.41 4.58
C ARG A 136 -23.45 17.24 4.01
N PRO A 137 -22.85 16.04 3.90
CA PRO A 137 -23.48 14.89 3.28
C PRO A 137 -24.80 14.56 3.96
N GLU A 138 -24.90 14.72 5.27
CA GLU A 138 -26.08 14.44 6.08
C GLU A 138 -27.36 15.13 5.58
N GLU A 139 -27.25 16.31 4.96
CA GLU A 139 -28.40 17.04 4.41
C GLU A 139 -29.00 16.32 3.20
N ASP A 140 -28.17 15.63 2.41
CA ASP A 140 -28.56 14.92 1.19
C ASP A 140 -28.87 13.42 1.42
N LEU A 141 -28.43 12.86 2.55
CA LEU A 141 -28.66 11.45 2.86
C LEU A 141 -30.12 11.16 3.19
N SER A 142 -30.64 10.04 2.68
CA SER A 142 -31.93 9.50 3.11
C SER A 142 -31.94 9.24 4.63
N PRO A 143 -33.10 9.24 5.31
CA PRO A 143 -33.16 8.96 6.75
C PRO A 143 -32.49 7.63 7.14
N VAL A 144 -32.64 6.60 6.30
CA VAL A 144 -32.02 5.29 6.51
C VAL A 144 -30.50 5.37 6.33
N THR A 145 -30.04 6.00 5.26
CA THR A 145 -28.61 6.14 4.99
C THR A 145 -27.91 6.97 6.06
N ARG A 146 -28.54 8.04 6.52
CA ARG A 146 -28.04 8.87 7.63
C ARG A 146 -27.91 8.05 8.91
N ALA A 147 -28.93 7.24 9.24
CA ALA A 147 -28.87 6.36 10.40
C ALA A 147 -27.71 5.36 10.31
N VAL A 148 -27.46 4.77 9.13
CA VAL A 148 -26.30 3.91 8.88
C VAL A 148 -24.98 4.66 9.09
N VAL A 149 -24.85 5.87 8.54
CA VAL A 149 -23.65 6.72 8.68
C VAL A 149 -23.37 7.06 10.14
N GLU A 150 -24.38 7.46 10.89
CA GLU A 150 -24.21 7.79 12.31
C GLU A 150 -23.91 6.56 13.17
N THR A 151 -24.68 5.48 13.00
CA THR A 151 -24.61 4.33 13.91
C THR A 151 -23.44 3.38 13.61
N ILE A 152 -23.10 3.17 12.34
CA ILE A 152 -22.05 2.22 11.95
C ILE A 152 -20.70 2.91 11.90
N PHE A 153 -20.66 4.11 11.32
CA PHE A 153 -19.40 4.80 11.08
C PHE A 153 -19.08 5.88 12.12
N GLY A 154 -20.03 6.29 12.97
CA GLY A 154 -19.78 7.34 13.96
C GLY A 154 -19.73 8.74 13.34
N GLY A 155 -20.53 8.97 12.30
CA GLY A 155 -20.72 10.27 11.66
C GLY A 155 -19.73 10.57 10.53
N ARG A 156 -19.88 11.76 9.93
CA ARG A 156 -19.15 12.22 8.73
C ARG A 156 -17.63 11.97 8.80
N LEU A 157 -16.93 12.49 9.81
CA LEU A 157 -15.46 12.44 9.88
C LEU A 157 -14.89 11.04 10.12
N ASN A 158 -15.73 10.10 10.58
CA ASN A 158 -15.37 8.71 10.80
C ASN A 158 -15.92 7.78 9.70
N THR A 159 -16.63 8.35 8.72
CA THR A 159 -17.13 7.60 7.57
C THR A 159 -16.07 7.55 6.48
N PRO A 160 -15.62 6.36 6.05
CA PRO A 160 -14.66 6.25 4.97
C PRO A 160 -15.33 6.62 3.64
N LEU A 161 -14.64 7.42 2.82
CA LEU A 161 -15.00 7.68 1.43
C LEU A 161 -14.63 6.50 0.54
N ILE A 162 -13.39 6.02 0.72
CA ILE A 162 -12.77 4.91 -0.01
C ILE A 162 -12.04 4.03 0.98
N GLY A 163 -12.03 2.71 0.75
CA GLY A 163 -11.22 1.77 1.51
C GLY A 163 -10.62 0.66 0.66
N ASP A 164 -9.74 -0.15 1.25
CA ASP A 164 -9.27 -1.39 0.62
C ASP A 164 -10.46 -2.30 0.30
N ALA A 165 -10.58 -2.77 -0.94
CA ALA A 165 -11.65 -3.70 -1.33
C ALA A 165 -11.50 -5.09 -0.68
N SER A 166 -10.33 -5.40 -0.11
CA SER A 166 -10.04 -6.70 0.54
C SER A 166 -9.05 -6.52 1.68
N GLY A 167 -8.93 -7.53 2.55
CA GLY A 167 -8.00 -7.51 3.70
C GLY A 167 -6.52 -7.66 3.33
N PHE A 168 -5.99 -6.82 2.43
CA PHE A 168 -4.60 -6.91 1.96
C PHE A 168 -3.56 -6.72 3.08
N HIS A 169 -3.94 -6.00 4.14
CA HIS A 169 -3.02 -5.56 5.19
C HIS A 169 -3.34 -6.10 6.59
N GLY A 170 -4.21 -7.12 6.72
CA GLY A 170 -4.31 -7.98 7.90
C GLY A 170 -5.59 -8.81 7.98
N PRO A 171 -5.76 -9.62 9.04
CA PRO A 171 -6.93 -10.48 9.21
C PRO A 171 -8.13 -9.62 9.60
N GLY A 172 -9.06 -9.43 8.68
CA GLY A 172 -10.25 -8.63 8.94
C GLY A 172 -11.41 -9.07 8.07
N GLY A 173 -12.44 -9.62 8.69
CA GLY A 173 -13.79 -9.54 8.13
C GLY A 173 -14.33 -8.12 8.36
N GLY A 174 -15.10 -7.60 7.41
CA GLY A 174 -15.67 -6.25 7.47
C GLY A 174 -14.68 -5.11 7.18
N TYR A 175 -14.93 -3.92 7.76
CA TYR A 175 -14.11 -2.71 7.61
C TYR A 175 -12.85 -2.71 8.48
N SER A 176 -12.79 -3.53 9.52
CA SER A 176 -11.67 -3.59 10.45
C SER A 176 -10.39 -4.06 9.77
N GLY A 177 -9.31 -3.28 9.93
CA GLY A 177 -8.00 -3.64 9.43
C GLY A 177 -7.74 -3.32 7.96
N LYS A 178 -8.71 -2.73 7.24
CA LYS A 178 -8.54 -2.14 5.91
C LYS A 178 -7.93 -0.75 6.02
N ASN A 179 -7.15 -0.34 5.03
CA ASN A 179 -6.79 1.07 4.88
C ASN A 179 -7.98 1.85 4.31
N ALA A 180 -8.20 3.07 4.79
CA ALA A 180 -9.31 3.91 4.40
C ALA A 180 -8.91 5.39 4.30
N LEU A 181 -9.62 6.11 3.44
CA LEU A 181 -9.59 7.55 3.25
C LEU A 181 -10.86 8.17 3.83
N TYR A 182 -10.73 9.28 4.55
CA TYR A 182 -11.84 9.99 5.21
C TYR A 182 -12.03 11.40 4.63
N PHE A 183 -13.13 12.06 5.03
CA PHE A 183 -13.52 13.41 4.58
C PHE A 183 -12.51 14.51 4.93
N ASP A 184 -11.68 14.33 5.96
CA ASP A 184 -10.63 15.27 6.36
C ASP A 184 -9.30 15.04 5.60
N GLY A 185 -9.31 14.19 4.57
CA GLY A 185 -8.12 13.78 3.82
C GLY A 185 -7.22 12.78 4.58
N ARG A 186 -7.58 12.42 5.82
CA ARG A 186 -6.85 11.44 6.61
C ARG A 186 -6.89 10.09 5.91
N VAL A 187 -5.73 9.43 5.89
CA VAL A 187 -5.60 8.04 5.48
C VAL A 187 -5.05 7.23 6.63
N GLU A 188 -5.80 6.21 7.03
CA GLU A 188 -5.35 5.34 8.10
C GLU A 188 -5.97 3.95 7.98
N ARG A 189 -5.46 3.06 8.81
CA ARG A 189 -6.03 1.74 8.95
C ARG A 189 -7.27 1.85 9.83
N ALA A 190 -8.43 1.55 9.26
CA ALA A 190 -9.71 1.56 9.96
C ALA A 190 -9.65 0.62 11.17
N LYS A 191 -10.01 1.16 12.32
CA LYS A 191 -10.21 0.42 13.56
C LYS A 191 -11.71 0.16 13.67
N ASN A 192 -12.10 -1.04 14.10
CA ASN A 192 -13.49 -1.24 14.50
C ASN A 192 -13.80 -0.24 15.64
N PRO A 193 -14.99 0.39 15.66
CA PRO A 193 -15.49 1.03 16.87
C PRO A 193 -15.58 0.04 18.03
#